data_AF-G7GXT9-F1
#
_entry.id   AF-G7GXT9-F1
#
_cell.length_a   1.000
_cell.length_b   1.000
_cell.length_c   1.000
_cell.angle_alpha   90.00
_cell.angle_beta   90.00
_cell.angle_gamma   90.00
#
_symmetry.space_group_name_H-M   'P 1'
#
loop_
_entity.id
_entity.type
_entity.pdbx_description
1 polymer ?
#
loop_
_entity_poly.entity_id
_entity_poly.type
_entity_poly.pdbx_seq_one_letter_code
_entity_poly.pdbx_strand_id
1 'polypeptide(L)'
;MIYVMEHAIANYGSVATLRASTPELDFVPPLAWYYLGVEEAHRYMASRVLLRSSDPPPPFVPNVAIQYFSLGITEVIRVGELDTTMDLQALGAEVVDHEVGRDGYLCVDSGTYSADGQDLQVRRSQLTYSVPGDSMLAVFTATATVDEWGAVELEISTMEDSWLAVTIPTSGSD
;
A
#
# COMPACT_ATOMS: atom_id res chain seq x y z
N MET A 1 -1.85 -8.58 -8.20
CA MET A 1 -2.26 -9.66 -7.29
C MET A 1 -2.13 -9.11 -5.87
N ILE A 2 -3.07 -9.44 -4.97
CA ILE A 2 -2.98 -9.09 -3.54
C ILE A 2 -3.39 -10.35 -2.76
N TYR A 3 -2.41 -11.04 -2.19
CA TYR A 3 -2.56 -12.39 -1.64
C TYR A 3 -3.55 -12.43 -0.47
N VAL A 4 -3.59 -11.38 0.34
CA VAL A 4 -4.58 -11.23 1.43
C VAL A 4 -6.02 -11.25 0.89
N MET A 5 -6.27 -10.62 -0.26
CA MET A 5 -7.60 -10.65 -0.88
C MET A 5 -7.95 -12.05 -1.41
N GLU A 6 -6.98 -12.74 -2.02
CA GLU A 6 -7.19 -14.11 -2.50
C GLU A 6 -7.52 -15.06 -1.35
N HIS A 7 -6.79 -14.94 -0.24
CA HIS A 7 -7.08 -15.66 1.00
C HIS A 7 -8.49 -15.35 1.52
N ALA A 8 -8.88 -14.07 1.55
CA ALA A 8 -10.21 -13.65 2.00
C ALA A 8 -11.34 -14.25 1.13
N ILE A 9 -11.17 -14.24 -0.19
CA ILE A 9 -12.13 -14.81 -1.14
C ILE A 9 -12.22 -16.33 -0.96
N ALA A 10 -11.08 -17.02 -0.91
CA ALA A 10 -11.03 -18.48 -0.88
C ALA A 10 -11.53 -19.08 0.44
N ASN A 11 -11.22 -18.45 1.57
CA ASN A 11 -11.50 -19.01 2.90
C ASN A 11 -12.78 -18.46 3.55
N TYR A 12 -13.20 -17.24 3.19
CA TYR A 12 -14.35 -16.58 3.81
C TYR A 12 -15.47 -16.24 2.82
N GLY A 13 -15.29 -16.53 1.52
CA GLY A 13 -16.27 -16.15 0.48
C GLY A 13 -16.44 -14.64 0.35
N SER A 14 -15.40 -13.87 0.72
CA SER A 14 -15.40 -12.41 0.68
C SER A 14 -15.64 -11.88 -0.73
N VAL A 15 -16.38 -10.77 -0.85
CA VAL A 15 -16.45 -9.97 -2.07
C VAL A 15 -15.60 -8.72 -1.86
N ALA A 16 -14.28 -8.89 -1.99
CA ALA A 16 -13.32 -7.81 -1.80
C ALA A 16 -13.67 -6.62 -2.70
N THR A 17 -13.98 -5.48 -2.09
CA THR A 17 -14.47 -4.30 -2.81
C THR A 17 -13.55 -3.12 -2.56
N LEU A 18 -12.97 -2.56 -3.63
CA LEU A 18 -12.19 -1.33 -3.55
C LEU A 18 -13.08 -0.18 -3.07
N ARG A 19 -12.62 0.54 -2.06
CA ARG A 19 -13.28 1.71 -1.49
C ARG A 19 -12.58 2.98 -1.94
N ALA A 20 -13.38 4.01 -2.22
CA ALA A 20 -12.86 5.35 -2.33
C ALA A 20 -12.30 5.79 -0.97
N SER A 21 -11.29 6.64 -0.99
CA SER A 21 -10.76 7.19 0.25
C SER A 21 -11.74 8.22 0.84
N THR A 22 -11.78 8.30 2.17
CA THR A 22 -12.60 9.27 2.90
C THR A 22 -11.72 10.36 3.53
N PRO A 23 -12.29 11.53 3.93
CA PRO A 23 -11.53 12.58 4.59
C PRO A 23 -10.83 12.12 5.88
N GLU A 24 -11.40 11.14 6.59
CA GLU A 24 -10.81 10.60 7.82
C GLU A 24 -9.53 9.79 7.55
N LEU A 25 -9.35 9.34 6.32
CA LEU A 25 -8.14 8.65 5.86
C LEU A 25 -7.17 9.61 5.17
N ASP A 26 -7.45 10.92 5.07
CA ASP A 26 -6.52 11.92 4.51
C ASP A 26 -5.30 12.12 5.42
N PHE A 27 -4.13 12.24 4.79
CA PHE A 27 -2.91 12.72 5.42
C PHE A 27 -2.26 13.78 4.53
N VAL A 28 -1.38 14.59 5.12
CA VAL A 28 -0.66 15.64 4.39
C VAL A 28 0.63 15.04 3.83
N PRO A 29 0.79 14.96 2.49
CA PRO A 29 2.04 14.47 1.92
C PRO A 29 3.15 15.52 2.01
N PRO A 30 4.43 15.11 1.88
CA PRO A 30 5.55 16.05 1.77
C PRO A 30 5.37 17.02 0.59
N LEU A 31 5.91 18.24 0.69
CA LEU A 31 5.68 19.34 -0.27
C LEU A 31 6.00 19.01 -1.74
N ALA A 32 6.94 18.09 -1.98
CA ALA A 32 7.32 17.67 -3.34
C ALA A 32 6.31 16.70 -3.97
N TRP A 33 5.32 16.23 -3.22
CA TRP A 33 4.36 15.23 -3.67
C TRP A 33 2.98 15.84 -3.88
N TYR A 34 2.30 15.39 -4.93
CA TYR A 34 0.95 15.83 -5.25
C TYR A 34 0.06 14.64 -5.57
N TYR A 35 -1.24 14.81 -5.31
CA TYR A 35 -2.24 13.81 -5.64
C TYR A 35 -2.53 13.80 -7.14
N LEU A 36 -2.53 12.59 -7.72
CA LEU A 36 -3.21 12.34 -8.98
C LEU A 36 -4.72 12.55 -8.76
N GLY A 37 -5.44 13.02 -9.78
CA GLY A 37 -6.89 13.20 -9.67
C GLY A 37 -7.60 11.90 -9.29
N VAL A 38 -8.64 11.96 -8.46
CA VAL A 38 -9.37 10.77 -7.95
C VAL A 38 -9.85 9.86 -9.08
N GLU A 39 -10.39 10.43 -10.16
CA GLU A 39 -10.85 9.66 -11.32
C GLU A 39 -9.70 8.89 -12.00
N GLU A 40 -8.51 9.48 -12.06
CA GLU A 40 -7.34 8.85 -12.66
C GLU A 40 -6.77 7.77 -11.73
N ALA A 41 -6.70 8.02 -10.42
CA ALA A 41 -6.31 7.00 -9.44
C ALA A 41 -7.22 5.75 -9.52
N HIS A 42 -8.54 5.95 -9.61
CA HIS A 42 -9.49 4.84 -9.76
C HIS A 42 -9.33 4.07 -11.08
N ARG A 43 -8.89 4.71 -12.18
CA ARG A 43 -8.55 3.99 -13.43
C ARG A 43 -7.41 3.01 -13.25
N TYR A 44 -6.50 3.27 -12.30
CA TYR A 44 -5.41 2.37 -11.91
C TYR A 44 -5.79 1.45 -10.74
N MET A 45 -7.08 1.34 -10.41
CA MET A 45 -7.58 0.55 -9.28
C MET A 45 -6.97 0.97 -7.92
N ALA A 46 -6.63 2.26 -7.78
CA ALA A 46 -6.09 2.84 -6.55
C ALA A 46 -7.09 3.83 -5.93
N SER A 47 -7.24 3.80 -4.61
CA SER A 47 -8.04 4.78 -3.88
C SER A 47 -7.39 6.17 -3.90
N ARG A 48 -6.04 6.22 -3.91
CA ARG A 48 -5.24 7.43 -4.11
C ARG A 48 -3.93 7.08 -4.81
N VAL A 49 -3.41 8.03 -5.59
CA VAL A 49 -2.04 7.97 -6.12
C VAL A 49 -1.37 9.31 -5.83
N LEU A 50 -0.16 9.26 -5.30
CA LEU A 50 0.71 10.42 -5.14
C LEU A 50 1.90 10.29 -6.09
N LEU A 51 2.26 11.40 -6.72
CA LEU A 51 3.40 11.49 -7.62
C LEU A 51 4.39 12.51 -7.06
N ARG A 52 5.68 12.19 -7.17
CA ARG A 52 6.73 13.13 -6.82
C ARG A 52 7.00 14.10 -7.96
N SER A 53 6.91 15.39 -7.68
CA SER A 53 7.24 16.45 -8.62
C SER A 53 8.74 16.49 -8.94
N SER A 54 9.07 16.68 -10.21
CA SER A 54 10.43 16.88 -10.71
C SER A 54 10.39 17.67 -12.01
N ASP A 55 11.42 18.50 -12.25
CA ASP A 55 11.58 19.29 -13.47
C ASP A 55 13.03 19.18 -14.00
N PRO A 56 13.27 18.57 -15.18
CA PRO A 56 12.28 17.94 -16.05
C PRO A 56 11.70 16.65 -15.44
N PRO A 57 10.50 16.20 -15.87
CA PRO A 57 9.95 14.92 -15.45
C PRO A 57 10.88 13.76 -15.81
N PRO A 58 11.24 12.88 -14.86
CA PRO A 58 12.08 11.72 -15.13
C PRO A 58 11.34 10.68 -15.98
N PRO A 59 12.08 9.75 -16.61
CA PRO A 59 11.49 8.61 -17.33
C PRO A 59 10.54 7.76 -16.49
N PHE A 60 10.76 7.68 -15.17
CA PHE A 60 9.82 7.11 -14.21
C PHE A 60 9.66 8.05 -13.04
N VAL A 61 8.41 8.37 -12.71
CA VAL A 61 8.09 9.28 -11.62
C VAL A 61 7.90 8.45 -10.33
N PRO A 62 8.69 8.70 -9.27
CA PRO A 62 8.45 8.09 -7.98
C PRO A 62 7.00 8.32 -7.53
N ASN A 63 6.34 7.25 -7.11
CA ASN A 63 4.92 7.27 -6.82
C ASN A 63 4.55 6.42 -5.61
N VAL A 64 3.41 6.75 -5.02
CA VAL A 64 2.76 5.98 -3.96
C VAL A 64 1.33 5.72 -4.38
N ALA A 65 0.93 4.45 -4.47
CA ALA A 65 -0.44 4.03 -4.67
C ALA A 65 -1.01 3.47 -3.37
N ILE A 66 -2.21 3.94 -3.00
CA ILE A 66 -2.92 3.51 -1.79
C ILE A 66 -4.24 2.88 -2.21
N GLN A 67 -4.55 1.71 -1.65
CA GLN A 67 -5.77 0.97 -1.91
C GLN A 67 -6.44 0.60 -0.59
N TYR A 68 -7.73 0.85 -0.47
CA TYR A 68 -8.55 0.37 0.65
C TYR A 68 -9.57 -0.63 0.14
N PHE A 69 -9.59 -1.83 0.70
CA PHE A 69 -10.53 -2.88 0.38
C PHE A 69 -11.39 -3.21 1.59
N SER A 70 -12.69 -3.28 1.38
CA SER A 70 -13.60 -3.98 2.31
C SER A 70 -13.53 -5.46 2.01
N LEU A 71 -13.24 -6.26 3.04
CA LEU A 71 -13.23 -7.73 3.00
C LEU A 71 -14.56 -8.32 3.48
N GLY A 72 -15.53 -7.49 3.86
CA GLY A 72 -16.83 -7.92 4.34
C GLY A 72 -16.82 -8.32 5.82
N ILE A 73 -17.92 -8.92 6.25
CA ILE A 73 -18.10 -9.40 7.63
C ILE A 73 -17.29 -10.70 7.79
N THR A 74 -16.00 -10.54 8.11
CA THR A 74 -15.05 -11.62 8.40
C THR A 74 -14.18 -11.24 9.58
N GLU A 75 -13.49 -12.22 10.16
CA GLU A 75 -12.42 -11.95 11.11
C GLU A 75 -11.30 -11.14 10.46
N VAL A 76 -10.66 -10.27 11.24
CA VAL A 76 -9.48 -9.53 10.78
C VAL A 76 -8.34 -10.52 10.59
N ILE A 77 -7.85 -10.62 9.37
CA ILE A 77 -6.84 -11.59 8.96
C ILE A 77 -5.47 -11.18 9.55
N ARG A 78 -4.75 -12.07 10.21
CA ARG A 78 -3.33 -11.83 10.57
C ARG A 78 -2.47 -12.02 9.33
N VAL A 79 -2.21 -10.94 8.59
CA VAL A 79 -1.43 -10.98 7.34
C VAL A 79 -0.02 -11.57 7.50
N GLY A 80 0.58 -11.49 8.70
CA GLY A 80 1.87 -12.11 9.00
C GLY A 80 1.86 -13.64 9.03
N GLU A 81 0.67 -14.25 9.01
CA GLU A 81 0.50 -15.70 8.84
C GLU A 81 0.42 -16.10 7.35
N LEU A 82 0.39 -15.12 6.45
CA LEU A 82 0.34 -15.28 5.00
C LEU A 82 1.68 -14.92 4.36
N ASP A 83 1.99 -15.53 3.21
CA ASP A 83 3.16 -15.16 2.42
C ASP A 83 2.85 -13.96 1.51
N THR A 84 2.85 -12.76 2.08
CA THR A 84 2.58 -11.51 1.34
C THR A 84 3.64 -11.20 0.28
N THR A 85 4.83 -11.80 0.38
CA THR A 85 5.91 -11.62 -0.59
C THR A 85 5.54 -12.15 -1.99
N MET A 86 4.58 -13.08 -2.08
CA MET A 86 4.02 -13.55 -3.35
C MET A 86 3.48 -12.40 -4.22
N ASP A 87 3.05 -11.30 -3.61
CA ASP A 87 2.57 -10.13 -4.34
C ASP A 87 3.68 -9.36 -5.07
N LEU A 88 4.90 -9.38 -4.53
CA LEU A 88 6.10 -8.85 -5.17
C LEU A 88 6.63 -9.83 -6.22
N GLN A 89 6.64 -11.13 -5.90
CA GLN A 89 7.04 -12.18 -6.85
C GLN A 89 6.17 -12.19 -8.12
N ALA A 90 4.87 -11.86 -8.00
CA ALA A 90 3.98 -11.71 -9.15
C ALA A 90 4.36 -10.55 -10.08
N LEU A 91 5.15 -9.57 -9.62
CA LEU A 91 5.77 -8.52 -10.44
C LEU A 91 7.08 -8.98 -11.08
N GLY A 92 7.55 -10.19 -10.77
CA GLY A 92 8.90 -10.65 -11.09
C GLY A 92 9.98 -10.00 -10.21
N ALA A 93 9.60 -9.49 -9.03
CA ALA A 93 10.55 -8.86 -8.12
C ALA A 93 11.36 -9.87 -7.32
N GLU A 94 12.64 -9.56 -7.11
CA GLU A 94 13.46 -10.16 -6.06
C GLU A 94 13.08 -9.51 -4.73
N VAL A 95 12.65 -10.33 -3.77
CA VAL A 95 12.29 -9.87 -2.43
C VAL A 95 13.57 -9.61 -1.64
N VAL A 96 13.73 -8.39 -1.17
CA VAL A 96 14.91 -7.92 -0.43
C VAL A 96 14.66 -7.97 1.07
N ASP A 97 13.45 -7.64 1.50
CA ASP A 97 13.10 -7.57 2.92
C ASP A 97 11.62 -7.90 3.15
N HIS A 98 11.33 -8.43 4.34
CA HIS A 98 9.99 -8.78 4.81
C HIS A 98 9.91 -8.55 6.32
N GLU A 99 9.02 -7.66 6.73
CA GLU A 99 8.79 -7.30 8.13
C GLU A 99 7.34 -7.56 8.52
N VAL A 100 7.15 -8.18 9.68
CA VAL A 100 5.83 -8.37 10.30
C VAL A 100 5.73 -7.49 11.53
N GLY A 101 4.69 -6.66 11.57
CA GLY A 101 4.40 -5.72 12.66
C GLY A 101 2.98 -5.84 13.20
N ARG A 102 2.68 -5.01 14.20
CA ARG A 102 1.31 -4.86 14.77
C ARG A 102 0.65 -6.19 15.12
N ASP A 103 1.35 -7.06 15.86
CA ASP A 103 0.83 -8.39 16.24
C ASP A 103 0.38 -9.24 15.03
N GLY A 104 1.08 -9.12 13.89
CA GLY A 104 0.80 -9.89 12.69
C GLY A 104 -0.26 -9.27 11.76
N TYR A 105 -0.80 -8.09 12.07
CA TYR A 105 -1.80 -7.41 11.22
C TYR A 105 -1.18 -6.46 10.18
N LEU A 106 0.13 -6.23 10.24
CA LEU A 106 0.88 -5.45 9.26
C LEU A 106 2.01 -6.31 8.70
N CYS A 107 2.11 -6.41 7.38
CA CYS A 107 3.31 -6.87 6.68
C CYS A 107 3.88 -5.72 5.86
N VAL A 108 5.20 -5.61 5.81
CA VAL A 108 5.90 -4.70 4.91
C VAL A 108 6.95 -5.48 4.13
N ASP A 109 6.77 -5.50 2.81
CA ASP A 109 7.63 -6.21 1.87
C ASP A 109 8.39 -5.19 1.03
N SER A 110 9.67 -5.44 0.77
CA SER A 110 10.41 -4.65 -0.21
C SER A 110 11.13 -5.54 -1.20
N GLY A 111 11.34 -5.03 -2.40
CA GLY A 111 12.02 -5.76 -3.45
C GLY A 111 12.37 -4.90 -4.65
N THR A 112 13.06 -5.52 -5.60
CA THR A 112 13.49 -4.88 -6.83
C THR A 112 13.04 -5.67 -8.05
N TYR A 113 12.60 -4.98 -9.09
CA TYR A 113 12.17 -5.61 -10.36
C TYR A 113 12.49 -4.69 -11.53
N SER A 114 12.59 -5.26 -12.72
CA SER A 114 12.80 -4.47 -13.95
C SER A 114 11.48 -4.32 -14.70
N ALA A 115 11.15 -3.09 -15.10
CA ALA A 115 10.01 -2.79 -15.96
C ALA A 115 10.37 -1.69 -16.97
N ASP A 116 9.96 -1.88 -18.23
CA ASP A 116 10.22 -0.93 -19.33
C ASP A 116 11.69 -0.47 -19.46
N GLY A 117 12.62 -1.38 -19.16
CA GLY A 117 14.07 -1.12 -19.22
C GLY A 117 14.64 -0.33 -18.04
N GLN A 118 13.87 -0.18 -16.96
CA GLN A 118 14.31 0.47 -15.72
C GLN A 118 14.29 -0.51 -14.56
N ASP A 119 15.28 -0.40 -13.69
CA ASP A 119 15.32 -1.11 -12.42
C ASP A 119 14.59 -0.29 -11.36
N LEU A 120 13.53 -0.88 -10.82
CA LEU A 120 12.61 -0.27 -9.88
C LEU A 120 12.75 -0.95 -8.53
N GLN A 121 12.69 -0.13 -7.48
CA GLN A 121 12.50 -0.59 -6.12
C GLN A 121 11.06 -0.35 -5.70
N VAL A 122 10.48 -1.35 -5.03
CA VAL A 122 9.13 -1.31 -4.51
C VAL A 122 9.13 -1.60 -3.02
N ARG A 123 8.30 -0.88 -2.28
CA ARG A 123 7.93 -1.18 -0.90
C ARG A 123 6.42 -1.28 -0.81
N ARG A 124 5.90 -2.37 -0.27
CA ARG A 124 4.47 -2.61 -0.11
C ARG A 124 4.13 -2.95 1.33
N SER A 125 3.23 -2.17 1.91
CA SER A 125 2.73 -2.35 3.27
C SER A 125 1.27 -2.77 3.19
N GLN A 126 0.93 -3.89 3.83
CA GLN A 126 -0.42 -4.45 3.88
C GLN A 126 -0.90 -4.48 5.32
N LEU A 127 -1.93 -3.71 5.62
CA LEU A 127 -2.53 -3.58 6.95
C LEU A 127 -3.97 -4.07 6.90
N THR A 128 -4.31 -5.04 7.74
CA THR A 128 -5.69 -5.45 8.00
C THR A 128 -6.19 -4.89 9.31
N TYR A 129 -7.43 -4.42 9.34
CA TYR A 129 -8.04 -3.81 10.51
C TYR A 129 -9.57 -3.95 10.45
N SER A 130 -10.25 -3.74 11.57
CA SER A 130 -11.72 -3.73 11.61
C SER A 130 -12.27 -2.31 11.66
N VAL A 131 -13.40 -2.10 10.99
CA VAL A 131 -14.32 -0.99 11.26
C VAL A 131 -15.66 -1.59 11.71
N PRO A 132 -16.59 -0.81 12.30
CA PRO A 132 -17.88 -1.36 12.73
C PRO A 132 -18.59 -2.12 11.62
N GLY A 133 -18.69 -3.45 11.78
CA GLY A 133 -19.38 -4.34 10.84
C GLY A 133 -18.59 -4.73 9.59
N ASP A 134 -17.28 -4.47 9.50
CA ASP A 134 -16.49 -4.80 8.31
C ASP A 134 -15.02 -5.05 8.67
N SER A 135 -14.38 -6.03 8.02
CA SER A 135 -12.93 -6.17 8.01
C SER A 135 -12.38 -5.47 6.79
N MET A 136 -11.26 -4.78 6.95
CA MET A 136 -10.65 -3.94 5.93
C MET A 136 -9.22 -4.40 5.66
N LEU A 137 -8.77 -4.17 4.43
CA LEU A 137 -7.37 -4.26 4.02
C LEU A 137 -6.98 -2.92 3.42
N ALA A 138 -5.97 -2.27 4.00
CA ALA A 138 -5.32 -1.11 3.42
C ALA A 138 -3.94 -1.52 2.88
N VAL A 139 -3.64 -1.09 1.67
CA VAL A 139 -2.36 -1.35 1.00
C VAL A 139 -1.72 -0.02 0.62
N PHE A 140 -0.46 0.14 1.00
CA PHE A 140 0.41 1.25 0.60
C PHE A 140 1.52 0.67 -0.28
N THR A 141 1.64 1.09 -1.53
CA THR A 141 2.73 0.64 -2.42
C THR A 141 3.50 1.86 -2.90
N ALA A 142 4.78 1.94 -2.55
CA ALA A 142 5.69 2.96 -3.06
C ALA A 142 6.63 2.35 -4.09
N THR A 143 6.87 3.08 -5.19
CA THR A 143 7.79 2.66 -6.25
C THR A 143 8.63 3.84 -6.70
N ALA A 144 9.93 3.61 -6.86
CA ALA A 144 10.87 4.53 -7.49
C ALA A 144 11.91 3.73 -8.29
N THR A 145 12.74 4.41 -9.07
CA THR A 145 13.94 3.76 -9.63
C THR A 145 14.92 3.43 -8.51
N VAL A 146 15.72 2.38 -8.69
CA VAL A 146 16.77 2.01 -7.71
C VAL A 146 17.73 3.17 -7.47
N ASP A 147 18.07 3.92 -8.52
CA ASP A 147 18.98 5.07 -8.44
C ASP A 147 18.40 6.25 -7.63
N GLU A 148 17.08 6.46 -7.69
CA GLU A 148 16.42 7.55 -6.97
C GLU A 148 15.93 7.16 -5.57
N TRP A 149 15.86 5.86 -5.25
CA TRP A 149 15.26 5.37 -4.00
C TRP A 149 15.80 6.08 -2.76
N GLY A 150 17.13 6.17 -2.63
CA GLY A 150 17.77 6.80 -1.48
C GLY A 150 17.44 8.30 -1.32
N ALA A 151 17.04 8.99 -2.40
CA ALA A 151 16.63 10.39 -2.35
C ALA A 151 15.17 10.58 -1.88
N VAL A 152 14.33 9.55 -2.03
CA VAL A 152 12.88 9.62 -1.75
C VAL A 152 12.45 8.74 -0.57
N GLU A 153 13.31 7.85 -0.11
CA GLU A 153 13.02 6.86 0.93
C GLU A 153 12.49 7.49 2.24
N LEU A 154 13.09 8.59 2.69
CA LEU A 154 12.64 9.30 3.88
C LEU A 154 11.24 9.92 3.69
N GLU A 155 10.98 10.48 2.50
CA GLU A 155 9.68 11.06 2.15
C GLU A 155 8.61 9.96 2.11
N ILE A 156 8.92 8.80 1.51
CA ILE A 156 8.07 7.62 1.45
C ILE A 156 7.77 7.07 2.85
N SER A 157 8.80 6.89 3.69
CA SER A 157 8.64 6.38 5.06
C SER A 157 7.77 7.32 5.90
N THR A 158 7.96 8.64 5.74
CA THR A 158 7.11 9.65 6.42
C THR A 158 5.65 9.56 5.99
N MET A 159 5.41 9.32 4.68
CA MET A 159 4.05 9.11 4.17
C MET A 159 3.44 7.80 4.66
N GLU A 160 4.22 6.71 4.72
CA GLU A 160 3.77 5.43 5.26
C GLU A 160 3.39 5.56 6.73
N ASP A 161 4.21 6.20 7.56
CA ASP A 161 3.92 6.44 8.97
C ASP A 161 2.65 7.27 9.16
N SER A 162 2.49 8.33 8.36
CA SER A 162 1.30 9.17 8.37
C SER A 162 0.05 8.40 7.94
N TRP A 163 0.17 7.57 6.90
CA TRP A 163 -0.89 6.69 6.42
C TRP A 163 -1.29 5.65 7.48
N LEU A 164 -0.33 5.02 8.15
CA LEU A 164 -0.60 4.10 9.26
C LEU A 164 -1.32 4.79 10.41
N ALA A 165 -0.89 6.00 10.77
CA ALA A 165 -1.46 6.77 11.87
C ALA A 165 -2.94 7.13 11.65
N VAL A 166 -3.34 7.42 10.40
CA VAL A 166 -4.75 7.73 10.07
C VAL A 166 -5.58 6.48 9.77
N THR A 167 -4.95 5.40 9.30
CA THR A 167 -5.67 4.17 8.93
C THR A 167 -5.98 3.29 10.12
N ILE A 168 -5.10 3.25 11.14
CA ILE A 168 -5.38 2.56 12.39
C ILE A 168 -6.36 3.43 13.17
N PRO A 169 -7.64 3.04 13.30
CA PRO A 169 -8.50 3.76 14.22
C PRO A 169 -7.88 3.59 15.60
N THR A 170 -7.57 4.70 16.28
CA THR A 170 -7.15 4.70 17.69
C THR A 170 -8.26 4.06 18.52
N SER A 171 -8.24 2.73 18.60
CA SER A 171 -8.97 1.93 19.58
C SER A 171 -8.03 1.80 20.77
N GLY A 172 -7.98 2.88 21.57
CA GLY A 172 -7.04 3.01 22.68
C GLY A 172 -7.15 4.34 23.41
N SER A 173 -8.37 4.72 23.79
CA SER A 173 -8.61 5.64 24.91
C SER A 173 -9.91 5.23 25.60
N ASP A 174 -9.83 4.09 26.29
CA ASP A 174 -10.32 3.79 27.66
C ASP A 174 -10.58 2.28 27.84
#